data_AF-A0A7V9MES2-F1
#
_entry.id   AF-A0A7V9MES2-F1
#
_cell.length_a   1.000
_cell.length_b   1.000
_cell.length_c   1.000
_cell.angle_alpha   90.00
_cell.angle_beta   90.00
_cell.angle_gamma   90.00
#
_symmetry.space_group_name_H-M   'P 1'
#
loop_
_entity.id
_entity.type
_entity.pdbx_description
1 polymer ?
#
loop_
_entity_poly.entity_id
_entity_poly.type
_entity_poly.pdbx_seq_one_letter_code
_entity_poly.pdbx_strand_id
1 'polypeptide(L)' 'MASRLAATPEASGAQLAALATGTAHAGLTGAYVERGRVRDSSPLSTDEATARELWAVSETLVAPWAAPVSVIPPT' A
#
# COMPACT_ATOMS: atom_id res chain seq x y z
N MET A 1 -26.04 -7.44 -18.97
CA MET A 1 -24.94 -8.19 -18.32
C MET A 1 -23.99 -7.16 -17.70
N ALA A 2 -24.09 -6.92 -16.39
CA ALA A 2 -23.26 -5.90 -15.73
C ALA A 2 -21.78 -6.36 -15.71
N SER A 3 -20.87 -5.48 -16.11
CA SER A 3 -19.44 -5.75 -16.14
C SER A 3 -18.93 -6.09 -14.73
N ARG A 4 -18.20 -7.20 -14.59
CA ARG A 4 -17.54 -7.64 -13.34
C ARG A 4 -16.37 -6.73 -12.91
N LEU A 5 -16.12 -5.62 -13.59
CA LEU A 5 -14.87 -4.87 -13.51
C LEU A 5 -14.88 -3.66 -12.58
N ALA A 6 -16.01 -3.03 -12.28
CA ALA A 6 -16.01 -1.77 -11.50
C ALA A 6 -16.55 -1.98 -10.08
N ALA A 7 -15.68 -1.89 -9.08
CA ALA A 7 -16.12 -1.51 -7.73
C ALA A 7 -16.47 -0.02 -7.77
N THR A 8 -17.53 0.39 -7.06
CA THR A 8 -17.80 1.82 -6.88
C THR A 8 -16.74 2.44 -5.97
N PRO A 9 -16.54 3.77 -6.00
CA PRO A 9 -15.68 4.46 -5.05
C PRO A 9 -16.06 4.14 -3.59
N GLU A 10 -17.35 4.08 -3.27
CA GLU A 10 -17.85 3.79 -1.92
C GLU A 10 -17.49 2.37 -1.47
N ALA A 11 -17.69 1.38 -2.36
CA ALA A 11 -17.34 -0.01 -2.06
C ALA A 11 -15.83 -0.19 -1.87
N SER A 12 -15.02 0.50 -2.67
CA SER A 12 -13.55 0.50 -2.54
C SER A 12 -13.11 1.19 -1.24
N GLY A 13 -13.71 2.33 -0.92
CA GLY A 13 -13.45 3.08 0.31
C GLY A 13 -13.78 2.29 1.56
N ALA A 14 -14.92 1.59 1.57
CA ALA A 14 -15.29 0.72 2.69
C ALA A 14 -14.28 -0.43 2.90
N GLN A 15 -13.80 -1.05 1.82
CA GLN A 15 -12.79 -2.11 1.91
C GLN A 15 -11.44 -1.58 2.41
N LEU A 16 -11.02 -0.41 1.93
CA LEU A 16 -9.80 0.25 2.40
C LEU A 16 -9.89 0.62 3.88
N ALA A 17 -11.01 1.21 4.31
CA ALA A 17 -11.24 1.55 5.71
C ALA A 17 -11.17 0.30 6.60
N ALA A 18 -11.73 -0.82 6.15
CA ALA A 18 -11.68 -2.06 6.90
C ALA A 18 -10.24 -2.62 7.04
N LEU A 19 -9.40 -2.45 6.02
CA LEU A 19 -7.97 -2.80 6.10
C LEU A 19 -7.20 -1.86 7.03
N ALA A 20 -7.36 -0.55 6.86
CA ALA A 20 -6.66 0.47 7.64
C ALA A 20 -6.99 0.40 9.15
N THR A 21 -8.20 -0.04 9.48
CA THR A 21 -8.68 -0.20 10.87
C THR A 21 -8.49 -1.62 11.41
N GLY A 22 -7.92 -2.55 10.62
CA GLY A 22 -7.67 -3.93 11.05
C GLY A 22 -8.90 -4.81 11.18
N THR A 23 -10.06 -4.38 10.68
CA THR A 23 -11.32 -5.14 10.77
C THR A 23 -11.48 -6.20 9.68
N ALA A 24 -10.80 -6.06 8.54
CA ALA A 24 -10.83 -7.05 7.45
C ALA A 24 -9.81 -8.19 7.64
N HIS A 25 -8.65 -7.91 8.25
CA HIS A 25 -7.58 -8.88 8.55
C HIS A 25 -6.74 -8.37 9.74
N ALA A 26 -7.05 -8.84 10.95
CA ALA A 26 -6.35 -8.37 12.16
C ALA A 26 -4.86 -8.73 12.11
N GLY A 27 -3.98 -7.74 12.30
CA GLY A 27 -2.53 -7.94 12.37
C GLY A 27 -1.82 -8.22 11.03
N LEU A 28 -2.49 -8.03 9.90
CA LEU A 28 -1.91 -8.27 8.58
C LEU A 28 -0.77 -7.27 8.29
N THR A 29 0.43 -7.79 8.00
CA THR A 29 1.60 -7.00 7.59
C THR A 29 2.24 -7.65 6.37
N GLY A 30 2.71 -6.83 5.41
CA GLY A 30 3.50 -7.30 4.27
C GLY A 30 2.74 -8.12 3.23
N ALA A 31 1.41 -8.08 3.23
CA ALA A 31 0.57 -8.84 2.31
C ALA A 31 -0.19 -7.94 1.32
N TYR A 32 -0.47 -8.48 0.14
CA TYR A 32 -1.29 -7.82 -0.86
C TYR A 32 -2.75 -8.29 -0.75
N VAL A 33 -3.69 -7.34 -0.76
CA VAL A 33 -5.13 -7.62 -0.67
C VAL A 33 -5.84 -7.16 -1.93
N GLU A 34 -6.50 -8.10 -2.60
CA GLU A 34 -7.32 -7.84 -3.78
C GLU A 34 -8.77 -8.22 -3.49
N ARG A 35 -9.68 -7.22 -3.59
CA ARG A 35 -11.13 -7.41 -3.39
C ARG A 35 -11.45 -8.12 -2.06
N GLY A 36 -10.79 -7.68 -0.98
CA GLY A 36 -10.95 -8.21 0.38
C GLY A 36 -10.22 -9.52 0.67
N ARG A 37 -9.50 -10.12 -0.28
CA ARG A 37 -8.78 -11.37 -0.09
C ARG A 37 -7.27 -11.17 -0.19
N VAL A 38 -6.52 -11.83 0.70
CA VAL A 38 -5.06 -11.91 0.57
C VAL A 38 -4.72 -12.72 -0.69
N ARG A 39 -3.80 -12.19 -1.48
CA ARG A 39 -3.34 -12.79 -2.74
C ARG A 39 -1.85 -12.60 -2.89
N ASP A 40 -1.23 -13.51 -3.64
CA ASP A 40 0.11 -13.28 -4.13
C ASP A 40 0.10 -12.11 -5.12
N SER A 41 1.09 -11.24 -4.97
CA SER A 41 1.38 -10.18 -5.92
C SER A 41 2.30 -10.71 -7.03
N SER A 42 2.77 -9.84 -7.92
CA SER A 42 3.75 -10.21 -8.93
C SER A 42 5.06 -10.72 -8.29
N PRO A 43 5.77 -11.69 -8.90
CA PRO A 43 7.03 -12.18 -8.35
C PRO A 43 8.07 -11.07 -8.10
N LEU A 44 8.15 -10.09 -9.01
CA LEU A 44 9.05 -8.94 -8.86
C LEU A 44 8.73 -8.08 -7.63
N SER A 45 7.48 -8.05 -7.16
CA SER A 45 7.12 -7.28 -5.96
C SER A 45 7.70 -7.87 -4.67
N THR A 46 8.23 -9.09 -4.72
CA THR A 46 8.91 -9.75 -3.59
C THR A 46 10.43 -9.74 -3.72
N ASP A 47 10.98 -9.16 -4.79
CA ASP A 47 12.43 -9.03 -4.96
C ASP A 47 12.98 -7.90 -4.06
N GLU A 48 13.61 -8.30 -2.96
CA GLU A 48 14.16 -7.39 -1.97
C GLU A 48 15.31 -6.53 -2.53
N ALA A 49 16.11 -7.06 -3.46
CA ALA A 49 17.21 -6.31 -4.05
C ALA A 49 16.67 -5.15 -4.91
N THR A 50 15.70 -5.46 -5.77
CA THR A 50 14.99 -4.45 -6.57
C THR A 50 14.26 -3.45 -5.67
N ALA A 51 13.63 -3.88 -4.58
CA ALA A 51 12.95 -2.98 -3.65
C ALA A 51 13.92 -2.00 -2.97
N ARG A 52 15.11 -2.47 -2.56
CA ARG A 52 16.16 -1.62 -1.97
C ARG A 52 16.72 -0.62 -2.97
N GLU A 53 16.98 -1.04 -4.21
CA GLU A 53 17.44 -0.14 -5.28
C GLU A 53 16.39 0.92 -5.60
N LEU A 54 15.13 0.51 -5.74
CA LEU A 54 14.02 1.42 -6.00
C LEU A 54 13.88 2.48 -4.90
N TRP A 55 14.05 2.09 -3.63
CA TRP A 55 14.01 3.03 -2.52
C TRP A 55 15.11 4.10 -2.64
N ALA A 56 16.37 3.68 -2.83
CA ALA A 56 17.51 4.61 -2.93
C ALA A 56 17.39 5.58 -4.12
N VAL A 57 16.90 5.09 -5.27
CA VAL A 57 16.64 5.94 -6.44
C VAL A 57 15.50 6.90 -6.14
N SER A 58 14.43 6.43 -5.50
CA SER A 58 13.29 7.28 -5.15
C SER A 58 13.69 8.42 -4.21
N GLU A 59 14.50 8.14 -3.18
CA GLU A 59 15.07 9.15 -2.29
C GLU A 59 15.85 10.22 -3.06
N THR A 60 16.70 9.79 -4.00
CA THR A 60 17.49 10.71 -4.85
C THR A 60 16.59 11.59 -5.72
N LEU A 61 15.51 11.03 -6.27
CA LEU A 61 14.58 11.76 -7.14
C LEU A 61 13.76 12.81 -6.38
N VAL A 62 13.37 12.52 -5.14
CA VAL A 62 12.52 13.42 -4.34
C VAL A 62 13.31 14.37 -3.44
N ALA A 63 14.59 14.09 -3.18
CA ALA A 63 15.44 14.90 -2.31
C ALA A 63 15.39 16.41 -2.61
N PRO A 64 15.39 16.90 -3.88
CA PRO A 64 15.30 18.32 -4.16
C PRO A 64 13.98 18.98 -3.74
N TRP A 65 12.94 18.19 -3.51
CA TRP A 65 11.57 18.63 -3.24
C TRP A 65 11.11 18.29 -1.82
N ALA A 66 11.91 17.52 -1.07
CA ALA A 66 11.59 17.13 0.28
C ALA A 66 11.77 18.34 1.21
N ALA A 67 10.67 18.83 1.79
CA ALA A 67 10.76 19.69 2.97
C ALA A 67 11.42 18.90 4.11
N PRO A 68 12.18 19.56 5.01
CA PRO A 68 12.69 18.90 6.19
C PRO A 68 11.53 18.29 6.97
N VAL A 69 11.57 16.98 7.17
CA VAL A 69 10.57 16.26 7.98
C VAL A 69 10.77 16.74 9.42
N SER A 70 9.81 17.53 9.93
CA SER A 70 9.73 17.77 11.36
C SER A 70 9.27 16.49 12.03
N VAL A 71 10.13 15.92 12.86
CA VAL A 71 9.74 14.83 13.76
C VAL A 71 8.75 15.43 14.76
N ILE A 72 7.47 15.07 14.65
CA ILE A 72 6.50 15.35 15.71
C ILE A 72 6.86 14.42 16.87
N PRO A 73 7.32 14.93 18.03
CA PRO A 73 7.62 14.07 19.16
C PRO A 73 6.34 13.36 19.62
N PRO A 74 6.44 12.10 20.08
CA PRO A 74 5.29 11.43 20.66
C PRO A 74 4.83 12.19 21.92
N THR A 75 3.53 12.47 22.00
CA THR A 75 2.85 13.03 23.18
C THR A 75 2.66 12.00 24.27
#